data_AF-A0A835UL70-F1
#
_entry.id   AF-A0A835UL70-F1
#
_cell.length_a   1.000
_cell.length_b   1.000
_cell.length_c   1.000
_cell.angle_alpha   90.00
_cell.angle_beta   90.00
_cell.angle_gamma   90.00
#
_symmetry.space_group_name_H-M   'P 1'
#
loop_
_entity.id
_entity.type
_entity.pdbx_description
1 polymer ?
#
loop_
_entity_poly.entity_id
_entity_poly.type
_entity_poly.pdbx_seq_one_letter_code
_entity_poly.pdbx_strand_id
1 'polypeptide(L)'
;MEENCTPKEICDKYHAIHKEVYEWFGISFDEFGRTSTPQQTEVCQAIFKKLLENNWLSENTMQQLYCDTCKRFLADRLVEGVCPRPNCNHDSARGDQCEKCGNLLNPIELQDPKCKVCRNTPRVRDTEHLFLELPFAEG
;
A
#
# COMPACT_ATOMS: atom_id res chain seq x y z
N MET A 1 0.77 -10.07 -10.59
CA MET A 1 -0.05 -11.05 -9.87
C MET A 1 0.69 -12.35 -10.05
N GLU A 2 1.35 -12.83 -8.99
CA GLU A 2 2.30 -13.94 -9.08
C GLU A 2 1.58 -15.30 -9.22
N GLU A 3 0.35 -15.43 -8.71
CA GLU A 3 -0.45 -16.66 -8.77
C GLU A 3 -1.52 -16.68 -9.89
N ASN A 4 -1.50 -15.74 -10.85
CA ASN A 4 -2.44 -15.69 -12.00
C ASN A 4 -3.93 -15.90 -11.66
N CYS A 5 -4.38 -15.39 -10.51
CA CYS A 5 -5.77 -15.45 -10.07
C CYS A 5 -6.27 -14.06 -9.64
N THR A 6 -7.58 -13.92 -9.45
CA THR A 6 -8.19 -12.69 -8.97
C THR A 6 -7.89 -12.46 -7.47
N PRO A 7 -7.94 -11.20 -6.99
CA PRO A 7 -7.80 -10.89 -5.56
C PRO A 7 -8.80 -11.63 -4.67
N LYS A 8 -10.00 -11.92 -5.19
CA LYS A 8 -11.00 -12.70 -4.45
C LYS A 8 -10.58 -14.16 -4.31
N GLU A 9 -10.19 -14.81 -5.40
CA GLU A 9 -9.77 -16.22 -5.40
C GLU A 9 -8.57 -16.48 -4.48
N ILE A 10 -7.56 -15.61 -4.52
CA ILE A 10 -6.39 -15.75 -3.63
C ILE A 10 -6.80 -15.58 -2.16
N CYS A 11 -7.61 -14.57 -1.84
CA CYS A 11 -8.08 -14.37 -0.46
C CYS A 11 -8.99 -15.51 0.02
N ASP A 12 -9.83 -16.06 -0.86
CA ASP A 12 -10.69 -17.21 -0.56
C ASP A 12 -9.83 -18.46 -0.23
N LYS A 13 -8.79 -18.72 -1.03
CA LYS A 13 -7.81 -19.80 -0.80
C LYS A 13 -7.07 -19.64 0.53
N TYR A 14 -6.44 -18.51 0.77
CA TYR A 14 -5.62 -18.31 1.98
C TYR A 14 -6.46 -18.18 3.25
N HIS A 15 -7.68 -17.66 3.18
CA HIS A 15 -8.59 -17.64 4.34
C HIS A 15 -8.93 -19.07 4.82
N ALA A 16 -9.20 -19.99 3.89
CA ALA A 16 -9.45 -21.40 4.24
C ALA A 16 -8.22 -22.04 4.90
N ILE A 17 -7.04 -21.85 4.32
CA ILE A 17 -5.77 -22.35 4.88
C ILE A 17 -5.53 -21.80 6.29
N HIS A 18 -5.74 -20.49 6.51
CA HIS A 18 -5.56 -19.88 7.83
C HIS A 18 -6.53 -20.49 8.85
N LYS A 19 -7.79 -20.72 8.47
CA LYS A 19 -8.79 -21.34 9.35
C LYS A 19 -8.38 -22.75 9.76
N GLU A 20 -7.95 -23.59 8.81
CA GLU A 20 -7.47 -24.95 9.08
C GLU A 20 -6.29 -24.96 10.04
N VAL A 21 -5.33 -24.03 9.87
CA VAL A 21 -4.19 -23.88 10.78
C VAL A 21 -4.68 -23.52 12.19
N TYR A 22 -5.59 -22.56 12.33
CA TYR A 22 -6.10 -22.17 13.64
C TYR A 22 -6.88 -23.27 14.34
N GLU A 23 -7.68 -24.04 13.60
CA GLU A 23 -8.36 -25.23 14.10
C GLU A 23 -7.36 -26.29 14.56
N TRP A 24 -6.29 -26.52 13.80
CA TRP A 24 -5.24 -27.48 14.16
C TRP A 24 -4.50 -27.10 15.44
N PHE A 25 -4.24 -25.80 15.65
CA PHE A 25 -3.65 -25.30 16.90
C PHE A 25 -4.64 -25.28 18.09
N GLY A 26 -5.90 -25.67 17.88
CA GLY A 26 -6.93 -25.64 18.92
C GLY A 26 -7.39 -24.23 19.30
N ILE A 27 -7.25 -23.25 18.40
CA ILE A 27 -7.69 -21.88 18.65
C ILE A 27 -9.21 -21.81 18.44
N SER A 28 -9.95 -21.61 19.53
CA SER A 28 -11.42 -21.57 19.54
C SER A 28 -11.94 -20.14 19.43
N PHE A 29 -12.07 -19.62 18.21
CA PHE A 29 -12.75 -18.34 17.97
C PHE A 29 -14.27 -18.51 17.99
N ASP A 30 -15.00 -17.55 18.57
CA ASP A 30 -16.45 -17.45 18.38
C ASP A 30 -16.81 -17.13 16.92
N GLU A 31 -16.00 -16.28 16.28
CA GLU A 31 -16.11 -15.93 14.86
C GLU A 31 -14.71 -15.64 14.29
N PHE A 32 -14.35 -16.33 13.19
CA PHE A 32 -13.16 -16.02 12.40
C PHE A 32 -13.59 -15.49 11.02
N GLY A 33 -13.87 -14.19 10.97
CA GLY A 33 -14.45 -13.51 9.81
C GLY A 33 -13.45 -13.04 8.75
N ARG A 34 -13.92 -12.13 7.89
CA ARG A 34 -13.14 -11.52 6.79
C ARG A 34 -13.47 -10.04 6.65
N THR A 35 -12.53 -9.25 6.15
CA THR A 35 -12.73 -7.83 5.83
C THR A 35 -13.38 -7.61 4.47
N SER A 36 -13.41 -8.61 3.58
CA SER A 36 -14.00 -8.51 2.25
C SER A 36 -15.51 -8.82 2.26
N THR A 37 -16.28 -8.14 3.10
CA THR A 37 -17.74 -8.32 3.25
C THR A 37 -18.50 -7.03 2.91
N PRO A 38 -19.76 -7.12 2.47
CA PRO A 38 -20.61 -5.94 2.31
C PRO A 38 -20.73 -5.11 3.60
N GLN A 39 -20.80 -5.79 4.75
CA GLN A 39 -20.90 -5.17 6.07
C GLN A 39 -19.66 -4.34 6.39
N GLN A 40 -18.45 -4.81 6.04
CA GLN A 40 -17.23 -4.01 6.21
C GLN A 40 -17.34 -2.68 5.45
N THR A 41 -17.80 -2.71 4.20
CA THR A 41 -17.98 -1.50 3.38
C THR A 41 -18.97 -0.54 4.04
N GLU A 42 -20.10 -1.04 4.52
CA GLU A 42 -21.12 -0.24 5.18
C GLU A 42 -20.57 0.45 6.45
N VAL A 43 -19.93 -0.32 7.33
CA VAL A 43 -19.38 0.20 8.59
C VAL A 43 -18.26 1.20 8.34
N CYS A 44 -17.31 0.89 7.44
CA CYS A 44 -16.23 1.80 7.09
C CYS A 44 -16.76 3.11 6.49
N GLN A 45 -17.73 3.04 5.57
CA GLN A 45 -18.32 4.24 4.98
C GLN A 45 -19.12 5.05 5.99
N ALA A 46 -19.81 4.40 6.94
CA ALA A 46 -20.53 5.09 8.00
C ALA A 46 -19.58 5.86 8.92
N ILE A 47 -18.45 5.26 9.32
CA ILE A 47 -17.42 5.94 10.11
C ILE A 47 -16.80 7.09 9.31
N PHE A 48 -16.42 6.84 8.06
CA PHE A 48 -15.85 7.86 7.18
C PHE A 48 -16.77 9.08 7.02
N LYS A 49 -18.07 8.85 6.78
CA LYS A 49 -19.06 9.94 6.64
C LYS A 49 -19.16 10.77 7.91
N LYS A 50 -19.19 10.14 9.09
CA LYS A 50 -19.19 10.86 10.37
C LYS A 50 -17.93 11.71 10.52
N LEU A 51 -16.76 11.20 10.18
CA LEU A 51 -15.51 11.97 10.24
C LEU A 51 -15.54 13.17 9.29
N LEU A 52 -16.06 12.96 8.08
CA LEU A 52 -16.24 14.01 7.08
C LEU A 52 -17.21 15.10 7.56
N GLU A 53 -18.38 14.71 8.09
CA GLU A 53 -19.40 15.62 8.62
C GLU A 53 -18.90 16.45 9.81
N ASN A 54 -17.96 15.91 10.59
CA ASN A 54 -17.35 16.62 11.72
C ASN A 54 -16.12 17.46 11.33
N ASN A 55 -15.77 17.55 10.04
CA ASN A 55 -14.56 18.21 9.53
C ASN A 55 -13.26 17.67 10.13
N TRP A 56 -13.20 16.35 10.40
CA TRP A 56 -11.99 15.68 10.91
C TRP A 56 -11.12 15.10 9.80
N LEU A 57 -11.49 15.35 8.54
CA LEU A 57 -10.74 14.96 7.37
C LEU A 57 -10.20 16.20 6.68
N SER A 58 -8.92 16.18 6.32
CA SER A 58 -8.31 17.17 5.44
C SER A 58 -7.99 16.54 4.09
N GLU A 59 -7.97 17.36 3.05
CA GLU A 59 -7.54 16.95 1.71
C GLU A 59 -6.16 17.54 1.44
N ASN A 60 -5.24 16.71 0.95
CA ASN A 60 -3.92 17.18 0.57
C ASN A 60 -3.47 16.55 -0.74
N THR A 61 -2.70 17.30 -1.51
CA THR A 61 -2.09 16.82 -2.74
C THR A 61 -0.74 16.19 -2.43
N MET A 62 -0.53 14.97 -2.89
CA MET A 62 0.74 14.27 -2.77
C MET A 62 1.31 13.95 -4.14
N GLN A 63 2.63 13.95 -4.23
CA GLN A 63 3.33 13.43 -5.38
C GLN A 63 3.56 11.92 -5.22
N GLN A 64 3.20 11.15 -6.24
CA GLN A 64 3.47 9.73 -6.32
C GLN A 64 3.97 9.34 -7.71
N LEU A 65 4.75 8.26 -7.80
CA LEU A 65 5.18 7.73 -9.08
C LEU A 65 4.03 6.99 -9.77
N TYR A 66 3.73 7.38 -11.00
CA TYR A 66 2.71 6.79 -11.84
C TYR A 66 3.35 6.09 -13.04
N CYS A 67 2.98 4.83 -13.27
CA CYS A 67 3.44 4.07 -14.42
C CYS A 67 2.39 4.13 -15.54
N ASP A 68 2.70 4.80 -16.65
CA ASP A 68 1.79 4.94 -17.79
C ASP A 68 1.47 3.59 -18.47
N THR A 69 2.41 2.65 -18.48
CA THR A 69 2.20 1.32 -19.07
C THR A 69 1.30 0.44 -18.21
N CYS A 70 1.52 0.44 -16.88
CA CYS A 70 0.68 -0.31 -15.94
C CYS A 70 -0.62 0.44 -15.57
N LYS A 71 -0.76 1.71 -15.99
CA LYS A 71 -1.89 2.62 -15.71
C LYS A 71 -2.26 2.69 -14.23
N ARG A 72 -1.26 2.84 -13.36
CA ARG A 72 -1.46 2.91 -11.90
C ARG A 72 -0.35 3.69 -11.20
N PHE A 73 -0.69 4.23 -10.02
CA PHE A 73 0.30 4.67 -9.05
C PHE A 73 1.08 3.46 -8.50
N LEU A 74 2.37 3.66 -8.24
CA LEU A 74 3.28 2.65 -7.74
C LEU A 74 3.46 2.84 -6.24
N ALA A 75 3.18 1.79 -5.47
CA ALA A 75 3.68 1.70 -4.11
C ALA A 75 5.20 1.58 -4.12
N ASP A 76 5.87 2.00 -3.05
CA ASP A 76 7.33 2.08 -2.93
C ASP A 76 8.01 0.76 -3.29
N ARG A 77 7.44 -0.37 -2.86
CA ARG A 77 7.91 -1.74 -3.18
C ARG A 77 7.86 -2.13 -4.66
N LEU A 78 7.15 -1.36 -5.49
CA LEU A 78 7.01 -1.55 -6.93
C LEU A 78 7.90 -0.58 -7.72
N VAL A 79 8.70 0.22 -7.03
CA VAL A 79 9.69 1.13 -7.61
C VAL A 79 11.09 0.62 -7.25
N GLU A 80 11.96 0.57 -8.24
CA GLU A 80 13.39 0.35 -8.06
C GLU A 80 14.17 1.42 -8.81
N GLY A 81 15.39 1.72 -8.40
CA GLY A 81 16.25 2.68 -9.10
C GLY A 81 17.62 2.77 -8.46
N VAL A 82 18.41 3.74 -8.92
CA VAL A 82 19.74 3.99 -8.39
C VAL A 82 19.63 4.82 -7.09
N CYS A 83 20.29 4.35 -6.03
CA CYS A 83 20.30 5.04 -4.74
C CYS A 83 20.93 6.44 -4.86
N PRO A 84 20.24 7.51 -4.40
CA PRO A 84 20.73 8.88 -4.55
C PRO A 84 21.86 9.24 -3.58
N ARG A 85 22.19 8.36 -2.61
CA ARG A 85 23.21 8.66 -1.60
C ARG A 85 24.60 8.70 -2.25
N PRO A 86 25.38 9.79 -2.03
CA PRO A 86 26.77 9.84 -2.43
C PRO A 86 27.54 8.64 -1.91
N ASN A 87 28.41 8.06 -2.74
CA ASN A 87 29.25 6.88 -2.44
C ASN A 87 28.49 5.55 -2.26
N CYS A 88 27.16 5.52 -2.41
CA CYS A 88 26.40 4.28 -2.43
C CYS A 88 26.22 3.76 -3.86
N ASN A 89 25.56 4.56 -4.72
CA ASN A 89 25.26 4.25 -6.12
C ASN A 89 24.78 2.81 -6.33
N HIS A 90 23.86 2.34 -5.47
CA HIS A 90 23.29 1.01 -5.63
C HIS A 90 22.21 1.04 -6.70
N ASP A 91 22.38 0.27 -7.77
CA ASP A 91 21.55 0.38 -8.98
C ASP A 91 20.14 -0.22 -8.85
N SER A 92 19.81 -0.82 -7.70
CA SER A 92 18.52 -1.51 -7.48
C SER A 92 17.96 -1.23 -6.09
N ALA A 93 18.16 -0.01 -5.60
CA ALA A 93 17.51 0.44 -4.38
C ALA A 93 15.99 0.43 -4.54
N ARG A 94 15.27 0.01 -3.49
CA ARG A 94 13.81 0.05 -3.45
C ARG A 94 13.34 1.47 -3.13
N GLY A 95 12.08 1.77 -3.46
CA GLY A 95 11.49 3.08 -3.23
C GLY A 95 11.50 3.53 -1.76
N ASP A 96 11.45 2.59 -0.82
CA ASP A 96 11.38 2.83 0.63
C ASP A 96 12.74 2.76 1.32
N GLN A 97 13.65 1.90 0.83
CA GLN A 97 14.95 1.68 1.46
C GLN A 97 16.00 1.16 0.49
N CYS A 98 17.23 1.68 0.61
CA CYS A 98 18.40 1.11 -0.06
C CYS A 98 18.99 -0.05 0.76
N GLU A 99 19.00 -1.26 0.21
CA GLU A 99 19.55 -2.45 0.89
C GLU A 99 21.08 -2.39 1.08
N LYS A 100 21.79 -1.60 0.26
CA LYS A 100 23.26 -1.48 0.35
C LYS A 100 23.73 -0.57 1.48
N CYS A 101 23.09 0.58 1.68
CA CYS A 101 23.50 1.57 2.69
C CYS A 101 22.51 1.75 3.85
N GLY A 102 21.37 1.05 3.83
CA GLY A 102 20.34 1.08 4.87
C GLY A 102 19.49 2.36 4.89
N ASN A 103 19.78 3.35 4.04
CA ASN A 103 19.09 4.64 4.03
C ASN A 103 17.61 4.49 3.68
N LEU A 104 16.74 5.16 4.44
CA LEU A 104 15.33 5.32 4.10
C LEU A 104 15.20 6.31 2.94
N LEU A 105 14.36 5.99 1.98
CA LEU A 105 14.20 6.73 0.74
C LEU A 105 12.74 7.11 0.53
N ASN A 106 12.52 8.18 -0.22
CA ASN A 106 11.26 8.40 -0.90
C ASN A 106 11.42 7.94 -2.37
N PRO A 107 10.45 7.23 -2.97
CA PRO A 107 10.58 6.74 -4.34
C PRO A 107 10.88 7.82 -5.38
N ILE A 108 10.44 9.06 -5.15
CA ILE A 108 10.65 10.20 -6.04
C ILE A 108 12.12 10.65 -6.07
N GLU A 109 12.89 10.32 -5.03
CA GLU A 109 14.32 10.68 -4.92
C GLU A 109 15.25 9.68 -5.63
N LEU A 110 14.73 8.52 -6.05
CA LEU A 110 15.50 7.53 -6.79
C LEU A 110 15.97 8.10 -8.13
N GLN A 111 17.23 7.85 -8.47
CA GLN A 111 17.76 8.17 -9.79
C GLN A 111 17.38 7.05 -10.78
N ASP A 112 16.99 7.42 -11.99
CA ASP A 112 16.47 6.50 -13.02
C ASP A 112 15.45 5.48 -12.48
N PRO A 113 14.33 5.93 -11.88
CA PRO A 113 13.35 5.02 -11.30
C PRO A 113 12.73 4.15 -12.40
N LYS A 114 12.44 2.90 -12.06
CA LYS A 114 11.81 1.89 -12.91
C LYS A 114 10.64 1.24 -12.16
N CYS A 115 9.57 0.97 -12.91
CA CYS A 115 8.47 0.14 -12.43
C CYS A 115 8.93 -1.32 -12.38
N LYS A 116 8.92 -1.95 -11.21
CA LYS A 116 9.30 -3.36 -11.03
C LYS A 116 8.47 -4.34 -11.87
N VAL A 117 7.27 -3.93 -12.28
CA VAL A 117 6.34 -4.79 -13.05
C VAL A 117 6.57 -4.75 -14.55
N CYS A 118 6.80 -3.59 -15.14
CA CYS A 118 6.95 -3.45 -16.60
C CYS A 118 8.31 -2.92 -17.05
N ARG A 119 9.22 -2.63 -16.10
CA ARG A 119 10.56 -2.07 -16.31
C ARG A 119 10.61 -0.66 -16.93
N ASN A 120 9.47 -0.05 -17.28
CA ASN A 120 9.43 1.32 -17.80
C ASN A 120 9.63 2.36 -16.68
N THR A 121 10.17 3.52 -17.07
CA THR A 121 10.34 4.67 -16.18
C THR A 121 8.97 5.28 -15.83
N PRO A 122 8.59 5.35 -14.54
CA PRO A 122 7.39 6.04 -14.10
C PRO A 122 7.62 7.57 -14.07
N ARG A 123 6.54 8.34 -14.02
CA ARG A 123 6.58 9.80 -13.86
C ARG A 123 5.97 10.23 -12.53
N VAL A 124 6.46 11.33 -11.98
CA VAL A 124 5.83 11.97 -10.83
C VAL A 124 4.47 12.53 -11.26
N ARG A 125 3.43 12.27 -10.47
CA ARG A 125 2.08 12.80 -10.69
C ARG A 125 1.45 13.16 -9.36
N ASP A 126 0.74 14.27 -9.35
CA ASP A 126 -0.08 14.71 -8.21
C ASP A 126 -1.32 13.83 -8.07
N THR A 127 -1.68 13.53 -6.82
CA THR A 127 -2.90 12.82 -6.44
C THR A 127 -3.44 13.39 -5.14
N GLU A 128 -4.75 13.57 -5.10
CA GLU A 128 -5.46 14.02 -3.91
C GLU A 128 -5.68 12.83 -2.97
N HIS A 129 -5.48 13.05 -1.68
CA HIS A 129 -5.71 12.09 -0.61
C HIS A 129 -6.44 12.76 0.55
N LEU A 130 -7.26 11.98 1.23
CA LEU A 130 -7.92 12.39 2.47
C LEU A 130 -7.10 11.89 3.67
N PHE A 131 -6.87 12.76 4.64
CA PHE A 131 -6.14 12.49 5.86
C PHE A 131 -7.05 12.63 7.06
N LEU A 132 -6.91 11.73 8.03
CA LEU A 132 -7.56 11.86 9.33
C LEU A 132 -6.72 12.77 10.22
N GLU A 133 -7.33 13.85 10.71
CA GLU A 133 -6.71 14.79 11.63
C GLU A 133 -6.74 14.23 13.06
N LEU A 134 -5.76 13.39 13.39
CA LEU A 134 -5.63 12.74 14.70
C LEU A 134 -5.69 13.68 15.91
N PRO A 135 -5.13 14.91 15.89
CA PRO A 135 -5.19 15.81 17.04
C PRO A 135 -6.63 16.14 17.51
N PHE A 136 -7.63 16.04 16.64
CA PHE A 136 -9.04 16.24 17.02
C PHE A 136 -9.69 15.00 17.65
N ALA A 137 -9.08 13.82 17.49
CA ALA A 137 -9.59 12.55 18.01
C ALA A 137 -9.03 12.20 19.41
N GLU A 138 -8.04 12.96 19.89
CA GLU A 138 -7.38 12.75 21.19
C GLU A 138 -7.87 13.68 22.32
N GLY A 139 -8.90 14.50 22.06
CA GLY A 139 -9.55 15.41 23.03
C GLY A 139 -11.01 15.07 23.29
#